data_AF-A0A011QDR5-F1
#
_entry.id   AF-A0A011QDR5-F1
#
_cell.length_a   1.000
_cell.length_b   1.000
_cell.length_c   1.000
_cell.angle_alpha   90.00
_cell.angle_beta   90.00
_cell.angle_gamma   90.00
#
_symmetry.space_group_name_H-M   'P 1'
#
loop_
_entity.id
_entity.type
_entity.pdbx_description
1 polymer ?
#
loop_
_entity_poly.entity_id
_entity_poly.type
_entity_poly.pdbx_seq_one_letter_code
_entity_poly.pdbx_strand_id
1 'polypeptide(L)'
;MPQEIVIPVITLRESENQSAKTRAVEFSLLGSSNKVVTNKQRFEFIQTEPVSERVLARSVLVSLRDGETMISDEQSLTFDSSSGLMDERKRSVILTIKSGQYDKSKDHFLIARDTQTRVEVVRIPVKVDLAFANDF
;
A
#
# COMPACT_ATOMS: atom_id res chain seq x y z
N MET A 1 -27.81 2.83 10.27
CA MET A 1 -27.02 3.26 9.10
C MET A 1 -26.12 2.10 8.70
N PRO A 2 -26.20 1.54 7.49
CA PRO A 2 -25.31 0.46 7.09
C PRO A 2 -23.93 1.05 6.78
N GLN A 3 -22.88 0.53 7.41
CA GLN A 3 -21.49 0.83 7.04
C GLN A 3 -21.10 -0.10 5.89
N GLU A 4 -20.81 0.46 4.72
CA GLU A 4 -20.22 -0.29 3.59
C GLU A 4 -18.73 -0.49 3.84
N ILE A 5 -18.32 -1.75 4.00
CA ILE A 5 -16.91 -2.14 4.04
C ILE A 5 -16.54 -2.55 2.62
N VAL A 6 -15.85 -1.66 1.90
CA VAL A 6 -15.22 -2.01 0.61
C VAL A 6 -14.01 -2.86 0.93
N ILE A 7 -14.16 -4.18 0.82
CA ILE A 7 -13.05 -5.14 0.92
C ILE A 7 -12.45 -5.25 -0.48
N PRO A 8 -11.25 -4.70 -0.75
CA PRO A 8 -10.59 -4.94 -2.01
C PRO A 8 -10.23 -6.43 -2.11
N VAL A 9 -10.83 -7.12 -3.08
CA VAL A 9 -10.52 -8.52 -3.37
C VAL A 9 -9.18 -8.55 -4.11
N ILE A 10 -8.10 -8.80 -3.36
CA ILE A 10 -6.76 -8.91 -3.92
C ILE A 10 -6.57 -10.34 -4.44
N THR A 11 -6.38 -10.49 -5.75
CA THR A 11 -6.12 -11.79 -6.38
C THR A 11 -4.62 -12.05 -6.38
N LEU A 12 -4.13 -12.76 -5.36
CA LEU A 12 -2.74 -13.21 -5.26
C LEU A 12 -2.49 -14.36 -6.24
N ARG A 13 -1.71 -14.11 -7.31
CA ARG A 13 -1.06 -15.18 -8.07
C ARG A 13 0.24 -15.54 -7.37
N GLU A 14 0.22 -16.55 -6.51
CA GLU A 14 1.44 -17.14 -5.97
C GLU A 14 2.09 -18.06 -7.02
N SER A 15 3.38 -17.85 -7.28
CA SER A 15 4.21 -18.75 -8.06
C SER A 15 4.30 -20.11 -7.36
N GLU A 16 4.01 -21.17 -8.11
CA GLU A 16 4.11 -22.56 -7.68
C GLU A 16 5.50 -22.88 -7.13
N ASN A 17 5.62 -23.12 -5.82
CA ASN A 17 6.71 -23.91 -5.28
C ASN A 17 6.16 -24.92 -4.26
N GLN A 18 6.32 -26.19 -4.61
CA GLN A 18 5.72 -27.37 -3.99
C GLN A 18 6.41 -27.77 -2.68
N SER A 19 6.38 -26.92 -1.65
CA SER A 19 6.74 -27.37 -0.30
C SER A 19 5.89 -26.69 0.75
N ALA A 20 4.94 -27.45 1.30
CA ALA A 20 4.06 -27.10 2.41
C ALA A 20 3.37 -25.72 2.32
N LYS A 21 2.20 -25.65 1.69
CA LYS A 21 1.18 -24.55 1.66
C LYS A 21 1.45 -23.37 2.62
N THR A 22 2.50 -22.62 2.36
CA THR A 22 2.93 -21.45 3.13
C THR A 22 2.61 -20.27 2.25
N ARG A 23 1.71 -19.41 2.73
CA ARG A 23 1.31 -18.21 2.00
C ARG A 23 1.97 -17.00 2.62
N ALA A 24 2.26 -15.99 1.80
CA ALA A 24 2.73 -14.73 2.34
C ALA A 24 1.60 -13.94 3.01
N VAL A 25 1.93 -13.18 4.04
CA VAL A 25 0.94 -12.40 4.80
C VAL A 25 0.23 -11.39 3.91
N GLU A 26 -1.08 -11.29 4.13
CA GLU A 26 -1.94 -10.31 3.49
C GLU A 26 -2.01 -9.04 4.33
N PHE A 27 -2.16 -7.92 3.63
CA PHE A 27 -2.27 -6.61 4.26
C PHE A 27 -3.26 -5.76 3.47
N SER A 28 -3.80 -4.74 4.12
CA SER A 28 -4.77 -3.83 3.54
C SER A 28 -4.47 -2.40 3.97
N LEU A 29 -4.80 -1.42 3.12
CA LEU A 29 -4.71 -0.01 3.50
C LEU A 29 -5.75 0.28 4.58
N LEU A 30 -5.31 0.88 5.68
CA LEU A 30 -6.12 1.30 6.80
C LEU A 30 -6.46 2.79 6.64
N GLY A 31 -7.75 3.08 6.63
CA GLY A 31 -8.30 4.44 6.50
C GLY A 31 -8.67 4.82 5.06
N SER A 32 -9.36 5.96 4.93
CA SER A 32 -9.94 6.46 3.68
C SER A 32 -9.02 7.42 2.94
N SER A 33 -7.70 7.26 3.08
CA SER A 33 -6.66 8.15 2.54
C SER A 33 -6.50 8.00 1.01
N ASN A 34 -7.60 8.00 0.27
CA ASN A 34 -7.61 7.94 -1.19
C ASN A 34 -7.40 9.32 -1.81
N LYS A 35 -7.11 10.35 -1.00
CA LYS A 35 -6.77 11.70 -1.47
C LYS A 35 -5.44 12.14 -0.87
N VAL A 36 -4.52 12.53 -1.72
CA VAL A 36 -3.22 13.11 -1.38
C VAL A 36 -3.29 14.59 -1.69
N VAL A 37 -3.22 15.43 -0.67
CA VAL A 37 -3.28 16.90 -0.83
C VAL A 37 -2.01 17.62 -0.40
N THR A 38 -1.15 16.92 0.34
CA THR A 38 0.14 17.40 0.83
C THR A 38 1.27 16.72 0.05
N ASN A 39 2.45 17.33 0.07
CA ASN A 39 3.67 16.72 -0.47
C ASN A 39 4.13 15.49 0.35
N LYS A 40 3.75 15.38 1.62
CA LYS A 40 4.03 14.23 2.48
C LYS A 40 2.72 13.61 2.92
N GLN A 41 2.42 12.42 2.43
CA GLN A 41 1.23 11.66 2.79
C GLN A 41 1.61 10.46 3.64
N ARG A 42 0.94 10.30 4.78
CA ARG A 42 1.01 9.07 5.58
C ARG A 42 -0.03 8.08 5.06
N PHE A 43 0.42 6.88 4.73
CA PHE A 43 -0.43 5.72 4.48
C PHE A 43 -0.26 4.74 5.63
N GLU A 44 -1.36 4.23 6.13
CA GLU A 44 -1.35 3.20 7.16
C GLU A 44 -1.84 1.91 6.53
N PHE A 45 -1.16 0.82 6.84
CA PHE A 45 -1.53 -0.52 6.42
C PHE A 45 -1.73 -1.38 7.65
N ILE A 46 -2.59 -2.38 7.53
CA ILE A 46 -2.82 -3.37 8.57
C ILE A 46 -2.63 -4.77 8.01
N GLN A 47 -1.91 -5.61 8.74
CA GLN A 47 -1.82 -7.03 8.45
C GLN A 47 -3.15 -7.69 8.80
N THR A 48 -3.76 -8.36 7.83
CA THR A 48 -5.05 -9.04 8.03
C THR A 48 -4.90 -10.19 9.02
N GLU A 49 -3.74 -10.87 8.99
CA GLU A 49 -3.44 -12.04 9.80
C GLU A 49 -2.02 -11.99 10.39
N PRO A 50 -1.79 -12.59 11.57
CA PRO A 50 -0.47 -12.69 12.16
C PRO A 50 0.42 -13.67 11.40
N VAL A 51 1.72 -13.37 11.36
CA VAL A 51 2.76 -14.26 10.84
C VAL A 51 2.87 -15.51 11.71
N SER A 52 2.97 -16.66 11.06
CA SER A 52 3.05 -17.99 11.68
C SER A 52 3.85 -18.94 10.79
N GLU A 53 4.02 -20.20 11.20
CA GLU A 53 4.70 -21.22 10.37
C GLU A 53 4.07 -21.44 8.99
N ARG A 54 2.78 -21.10 8.82
CA ARG A 54 2.06 -21.18 7.53
C ARG A 54 1.90 -19.82 6.84
N VAL A 55 2.10 -18.72 7.56
CA VAL A 55 1.91 -17.35 7.06
C VAL A 55 3.23 -16.63 7.17
N LEU A 56 3.95 -16.51 6.06
CA LEU A 56 5.28 -15.93 6.03
C LEU A 56 5.23 -14.40 6.02
N ALA A 57 6.22 -13.77 6.64
CA ALA A 57 6.40 -12.33 6.57
C ALA A 57 6.59 -11.86 5.13
N ARG A 58 6.07 -10.67 4.81
CA ARG A 58 6.17 -10.08 3.47
C ARG A 58 6.76 -8.68 3.55
N SER A 59 7.69 -8.38 2.66
CA SER A 59 8.20 -7.02 2.45
C SER A 59 7.72 -6.49 1.11
N VAL A 60 7.24 -5.26 1.11
CA VAL A 60 6.75 -4.58 -0.09
C VAL A 60 7.36 -3.19 -0.25
N LEU A 61 7.53 -2.76 -1.49
CA LEU A 61 7.88 -1.42 -1.89
C LEU A 61 6.60 -0.67 -2.26
N VAL A 62 6.27 0.33 -1.47
CA VAL A 62 5.10 1.19 -1.67
C VAL A 62 5.53 2.45 -2.41
N SER A 63 4.82 2.77 -3.50
CA SER A 63 5.06 3.97 -4.28
C SER A 63 3.76 4.47 -4.90
N LEU A 64 3.72 5.77 -5.20
CA LEU A 64 2.62 6.43 -5.90
C LEU A 64 3.00 6.61 -7.37
N ARG A 65 2.10 6.22 -8.27
CA ARG A 65 2.31 6.28 -9.71
C ARG A 65 1.17 6.96 -10.46
N ASP A 66 1.53 7.72 -11.49
CA ASP A 66 0.64 8.20 -12.55
C ASP A 66 0.87 7.31 -13.78
N GLY A 67 0.00 6.32 -13.97
CA GLY A 67 0.21 5.23 -14.92
C GLY A 67 1.53 4.49 -14.63
N GLU A 68 2.47 4.56 -15.58
CA GLU A 68 3.82 3.97 -15.47
C GLU A 68 4.83 4.89 -14.75
N THR A 69 4.50 6.16 -14.55
CA THR A 69 5.44 7.15 -14.00
C THR A 69 5.38 7.19 -12.49
N MET A 70 6.52 6.98 -11.83
CA MET A 70 6.63 7.11 -10.37
C MET A 70 6.69 8.58 -9.94
N ILE A 71 5.65 9.02 -9.23
CA ILE A 71 5.45 10.41 -8.81
C ILE A 71 5.80 10.67 -7.34
N SER A 72 6.06 9.63 -6.54
CA SER A 72 6.58 9.73 -5.18
C SER A 72 7.98 9.13 -5.05
N ASP A 73 8.51 9.17 -3.83
CA ASP A 73 9.53 8.22 -3.39
C ASP A 73 8.96 6.79 -3.28
N GLU A 74 9.86 5.82 -3.21
CA GLU A 74 9.54 4.43 -2.96
C GLU A 74 9.99 4.08 -1.54
N GLN A 75 9.07 3.54 -0.75
CA GLN A 75 9.33 3.21 0.65
C GLN A 75 9.10 1.73 0.88
N SER A 76 10.04 1.08 1.58
CA SER A 76 9.91 -0.33 1.93
C SER A 76 9.11 -0.49 3.23
N LEU A 77 8.16 -1.41 3.23
CA LEU A 77 7.33 -1.77 4.36
C LEU A 77 7.39 -3.28 4.59
N THR A 78 7.67 -3.68 5.83
CA THR A 78 7.73 -5.10 6.20
C THR A 78 6.58 -5.45 7.14
N PHE A 79 5.88 -6.51 6.77
CA PHE A 79 4.77 -7.10 7.48
C PHE A 79 5.23 -8.42 8.10
N ASP A 80 5.67 -8.36 9.35
CA ASP A 80 6.31 -9.44 10.10
C ASP A 80 5.65 -9.71 11.46
N SER A 81 4.58 -8.97 11.79
CA SER A 81 3.94 -9.11 13.10
C SER A 81 3.27 -10.47 13.27
N SER A 82 3.68 -11.20 14.30
CA SER A 82 3.07 -12.47 14.75
C SER A 82 2.02 -12.25 15.85
N SER A 83 1.80 -11.00 16.27
CA SER A 83 0.88 -10.67 17.35
C SER A 83 -0.58 -10.68 16.89
N GLY A 84 -1.47 -11.13 17.77
CA GLY A 84 -2.91 -11.02 17.58
C GLY A 84 -3.44 -9.58 17.73
N LEU A 85 -2.67 -8.70 18.38
CA LEU A 85 -3.07 -7.32 18.63
C LEU A 85 -3.12 -6.52 17.31
N MET A 86 -4.23 -5.81 17.09
CA MET A 86 -4.42 -5.03 15.87
C MET A 86 -3.40 -3.90 15.75
N ASP A 87 -3.03 -3.25 16.85
CA ASP A 87 -2.09 -2.13 16.84
C ASP A 87 -0.67 -2.57 16.46
N GLU A 88 -0.25 -3.76 16.89
CA GLU A 88 1.06 -4.32 16.54
C GLU A 88 1.14 -4.82 15.09
N ARG A 89 -0.03 -4.98 14.44
CA ARG A 89 -0.18 -5.34 13.02
C ARG A 89 -0.34 -4.12 12.11
N LYS A 90 -0.38 -2.91 12.66
CA LYS A 90 -0.36 -1.68 11.88
C LYS A 90 1.06 -1.32 11.49
N ARG A 91 1.21 -0.86 10.25
CA ARG A 91 2.46 -0.36 9.68
C ARG A 91 2.15 0.92 8.93
N SER A 92 2.76 2.02 9.36
CA SER A 92 2.60 3.31 8.70
C SER A 92 3.83 3.62 7.85
N VAL A 93 3.62 4.21 6.69
CA VAL A 93 4.65 4.66 5.79
C VAL A 93 4.33 6.08 5.35
N ILE A 94 5.35 6.93 5.27
CA ILE A 94 5.20 8.30 4.79
C ILE A 94 5.80 8.33 3.39
N LEU A 95 4.97 8.60 2.40
CA LEU A 95 5.41 8.85 1.04
C LEU A 95 5.57 10.35 0.82
N THR A 96 6.69 10.72 0.23
CA THR A 96 6.97 12.06 -0.25
C THR A 96 6.65 12.11 -1.75
N ILE A 97 5.57 12.79 -2.09
CA ILE A 97 5.22 13.09 -3.48
C ILE A 97 6.20 14.14 -3.99
N LYS A 98 6.76 13.91 -5.19
CA LYS A 98 7.67 14.85 -5.82
C LYS A 98 6.92 16.16 -6.06
N SER A 99 7.64 17.28 -6.11
CA SER A 99 7.00 18.55 -6.49
C SER A 99 6.81 18.56 -8.01
N GLY A 100 5.58 18.77 -8.47
CA GLY A 100 5.26 18.75 -9.90
C GLY A 100 3.84 19.24 -10.18
N GLN A 101 3.55 19.49 -11.45
CA GLN A 101 2.18 19.70 -11.92
C GLN A 101 1.49 18.35 -12.04
N TYR A 102 0.67 18.02 -11.04
CA TYR A 102 -0.18 16.83 -11.06
C TYR A 102 -1.57 17.21 -11.55
N ASP A 103 -2.06 16.46 -12.53
CA ASP A 103 -3.40 16.65 -13.05
C ASP A 103 -4.40 15.87 -12.18
N LYS A 104 -5.22 16.61 -11.42
CA LYS A 104 -6.30 16.04 -10.59
C LYS A 104 -7.33 15.22 -11.36
N SER A 105 -7.38 15.33 -12.69
CA SER A 105 -8.27 14.55 -13.55
C SER A 105 -7.69 13.18 -13.95
N LYS A 106 -6.39 12.96 -13.72
CA LYS A 106 -5.75 11.67 -13.97
C LYS A 106 -5.93 10.70 -12.81
N ASP A 107 -6.07 9.43 -13.16
CA ASP A 107 -6.09 8.34 -12.21
C ASP A 107 -4.67 8.04 -11.72
N HIS A 108 -4.44 8.25 -10.43
CA HIS A 108 -3.20 7.86 -9.79
C HIS A 108 -3.41 6.59 -8.99
N PHE A 109 -2.34 5.84 -8.79
CA PHE A 109 -2.39 4.56 -8.10
C PHE A 109 -1.31 4.50 -7.03
N LEU A 110 -1.72 4.13 -5.82
CA LEU A 110 -0.82 3.63 -4.79
C LEU A 110 -0.56 2.15 -5.08
N ILE A 111 0.69 1.84 -5.39
CA ILE A 111 1.11 0.50 -5.75
C ILE A 111 2.06 -0.02 -4.68
N ALA A 112 1.77 -1.21 -4.15
CA ALA A 112 2.70 -1.97 -3.33
C ALA A 112 3.21 -3.18 -4.12
N ARG A 113 4.52 -3.27 -4.30
CA ARG A 113 5.19 -4.36 -5.01
C ARG A 113 5.99 -5.21 -4.06
N ASP A 114 5.94 -6.52 -4.21
CA ASP A 114 6.75 -7.43 -3.38
C ASP A 114 8.25 -7.18 -3.63
N THR A 115 9.07 -7.10 -2.59
CA THR A 115 10.51 -6.80 -2.74
C THR A 115 11.27 -7.93 -3.43
N GLN A 116 10.81 -9.18 -3.32
CA GLN A 116 11.48 -10.34 -3.89
C GLN A 116 11.06 -10.57 -5.34
N THR A 117 9.75 -10.59 -5.58
CA THR A 117 9.20 -10.94 -6.91
C THR A 117 8.95 -9.73 -7.80
N ARG A 118 8.94 -8.51 -7.23
CA ARG A 118 8.53 -7.25 -7.88
C ARG A 118 7.10 -7.25 -8.44
N VAL A 119 6.31 -8.25 -8.08
CA VAL A 119 4.90 -8.37 -8.45
C VAL A 119 4.07 -7.34 -7.69
N GLU A 120 3.13 -6.69 -8.37
CA GLU A 120 2.15 -5.81 -7.74
C GLU A 120 1.20 -6.62 -6.86
N VAL A 121 1.27 -6.41 -5.55
CA VAL A 121 0.42 -7.07 -4.56
C VAL A 121 -0.81 -6.22 -4.27
N VAL A 122 -0.66 -4.89 -4.31
CA VAL A 122 -1.74 -3.93 -4.04
C VAL A 122 -1.72 -2.84 -5.09
N ARG A 123 -2.91 -2.49 -5.60
CA ARG A 123 -3.14 -1.33 -6.47
C ARG A 123 -4.40 -0.63 -6.00
N ILE A 124 -4.25 0.58 -5.45
CA ILE A 124 -5.35 1.36 -4.90
C ILE A 124 -5.44 2.69 -5.66
N PRO A 125 -6.60 3.07 -6.21
CA PRO A 125 -6.77 4.37 -6.84
C PRO A 125 -6.69 5.48 -5.79
N VAL A 126 -5.89 6.49 -6.09
CA VAL A 126 -5.69 7.67 -5.24
C VAL A 126 -5.85 8.92 -6.09
N LYS A 127 -6.48 9.95 -5.54
CA LYS A 127 -6.56 11.27 -6.15
C LYS A 127 -5.44 12.15 -5.61
N VAL A 128 -4.53 12.56 -6.46
CA VAL A 128 -3.47 13.51 -6.11
C VAL A 128 -3.96 14.91 -6.47
N ASP A 129 -4.16 15.73 -5.45
CA ASP A 129 -4.61 17.11 -5.54
C ASP A 129 -3.66 17.96 -4.70
N LEU A 130 -2.40 18.02 -5.16
CA LEU A 130 -1.43 18.94 -4.58
C LEU A 130 -1.93 20.36 -4.86
N ALA A 131 -2.48 21.00 -3.82
CA ALA A 131 -2.67 22.44 -3.87
C ALA A 131 -1.27 23.04 -3.99
N PHE A 132 -0.97 23.63 -5.15
CA PHE A 132 0.08 24.62 -5.22
C PHE A 132 -0.24 25.65 -4.14
N ALA A 133 0.54 25.69 -3.07
CA ALA A 133 0.77 26.94 -2.41
C ALA A 133 1.46 27.79 -3.47
N ASN A 134 0.66 28.60 -4.18
CA ASN A 134 1.16 29.89 -4.64
C ASN A 134 1.72 30.55 -3.39
N ASP A 135 3.03 30.47 -3.23
CA ASP A 135 3.79 31.38 -2.40
C ASP A 135 3.43 32.78 -2.91
N PHE A 136 2.72 33.52 -2.07
CA PHE A 136 2.41 34.94 -2.27
C PHE A 136 3.26 35.74 -1.30
#